data_AF-D3KSJ4-F1
#
_entry.id   AF-D3KSJ4-F1
#
_cell.length_a   1.000
_cell.length_b   1.000
_cell.length_c   1.000
_cell.angle_alpha   90.00
_cell.angle_beta   90.00
_cell.angle_gamma   90.00
#
_symmetry.space_group_name_H-M   'P 1'
#
loop_
_entity.id
_entity.type
_entity.pdbx_description
1 polymer ?
#
loop_
_entity_poly.entity_id
_entity_poly.type
_entity_poly.pdbx_seq_one_letter_code
_entity_poly.pdbx_strand_id
1 'polypeptide(L)'
;TTYGVPRVVFVNKMDKIGADFLYSVGTIIDRLQANAHPVQLPIGAEDQFSAIIDLIEMKAHFYGNDLGTDISVGEIPEEHRELAEEYREKLVEAVAEVNEDLMEKYLGGEEISVAELKAAIRTATVNVEFFPVICGS
;
A
#
# COMPACT_ATOMS: atom_id res chain seq x y z
N THR A 1 16.02 12.25 -6.44
CA THR A 1 16.99 11.22 -5.99
C THR A 1 18.25 11.31 -6.83
N THR A 2 19.45 11.26 -6.24
CA THR A 2 20.71 11.60 -6.93
C THR A 2 21.04 10.73 -8.14
N TYR A 3 20.52 9.50 -8.20
CA TYR A 3 20.81 8.53 -9.27
C TYR A 3 19.55 7.98 -9.96
N GLY A 4 18.38 8.55 -9.70
CA GLY A 4 17.13 8.12 -10.35
C GLY A 4 16.78 6.65 -10.14
N VAL A 5 17.06 6.08 -8.97
CA VAL A 5 16.81 4.66 -8.67
C VAL A 5 15.37 4.45 -8.16
N PRO A 6 14.52 3.71 -8.90
CA PRO A 6 13.18 3.31 -8.46
C PRO A 6 13.26 2.37 -7.27
N ARG A 7 12.36 2.52 -6.30
CA ARG A 7 12.37 1.74 -5.07
C ARG A 7 10.95 1.38 -4.63
N VAL A 8 10.81 0.19 -4.10
CA VAL A 8 9.66 -0.27 -3.32
C VAL A 8 10.15 -0.45 -1.88
N VAL A 9 9.34 -0.05 -0.92
CA VAL A 9 9.66 -0.18 0.51
C VAL A 9 8.95 -1.40 1.06
N PHE A 10 9.72 -2.31 1.66
CA PHE A 10 9.18 -3.45 2.40
C PHE A 10 9.39 -3.25 3.89
N VAL A 11 8.31 -2.98 4.62
CA VAL A 11 8.29 -2.94 6.08
C VAL A 11 8.23 -4.38 6.57
N ASN A 12 9.41 -4.91 6.88
CA ASN A 12 9.59 -6.28 7.33
C ASN A 12 9.35 -6.43 8.85
N LYS A 13 9.24 -7.67 9.32
CA LYS A 13 9.15 -8.05 10.72
C LYS A 13 7.87 -7.57 11.40
N MET A 14 6.76 -7.64 10.66
CA MET A 14 5.44 -7.38 11.22
C MET A 14 5.05 -8.35 12.35
N ASP A 15 5.77 -9.47 12.48
CA ASP A 15 5.65 -10.49 13.51
C ASP A 15 6.38 -10.17 14.84
N LYS A 16 7.10 -9.05 14.94
CA LYS A 16 7.91 -8.70 16.11
C LYS A 16 7.22 -7.73 17.05
N ILE A 17 7.56 -7.82 18.34
CA ILE A 17 7.10 -6.89 19.37
C ILE A 17 7.46 -5.45 18.97
N GLY A 18 6.47 -4.56 19.04
CA GLY A 18 6.58 -3.16 18.65
C GLY A 18 6.51 -2.92 17.14
N ALA A 19 6.06 -3.91 16.35
CA ALA A 19 5.79 -3.71 14.93
C ALA A 19 4.65 -2.71 14.73
N ASP A 20 4.96 -1.59 14.09
CA ASP A 20 4.00 -0.56 13.73
C ASP A 20 4.26 -0.10 12.29
N PHE A 21 3.39 -0.56 11.39
CA PHE A 21 3.47 -0.28 9.97
C PHE A 21 3.22 1.19 9.65
N LEU A 22 2.16 1.77 10.21
CA LEU A 22 1.78 3.15 9.92
C LEU A 22 2.77 4.14 10.51
N TYR A 23 3.32 3.85 11.70
CA TYR A 23 4.46 4.60 12.22
C TYR A 23 5.67 4.54 11.27
N SER A 24 6.02 3.35 10.77
CA SER A 24 7.13 3.18 9.83
C SER A 24 6.93 4.00 8.56
N VAL A 25 5.72 3.97 7.98
CA VAL A 25 5.33 4.81 6.83
C VAL A 25 5.49 6.29 7.17
N GLY A 26 4.94 6.75 8.30
CA GLY A 26 5.05 8.14 8.74
C GLY A 26 6.50 8.61 8.86
N THR A 27 7.38 7.78 9.44
CA THR A 27 8.80 8.16 9.56
C THR A 27 9.51 8.30 8.20
N ILE A 28 9.10 7.56 7.17
CA ILE A 28 9.64 7.69 5.81
C ILE A 28 9.25 9.05 5.25
N ILE A 29 7.97 9.42 5.38
CA ILE A 29 7.45 10.71 4.91
C ILE A 29 8.14 11.85 5.67
N ASP A 30 8.13 11.82 6.99
CA ASP A 30 8.63 12.91 7.84
C ASP A 30 10.13 13.14 7.70
N ARG A 31 10.92 12.07 7.60
CA ARG A 31 12.39 12.17 7.62
C ARG A 31 13.01 12.27 6.24
N LEU A 32 12.42 11.62 5.25
CA LEU A 32 12.96 11.57 3.89
C LEU A 32 12.20 12.46 2.92
N GLN A 33 11.05 13.03 3.34
CA GLN A 33 10.17 13.84 2.48
C GLN A 33 9.82 13.08 1.19
N ALA A 34 9.68 11.76 1.31
CA ALA A 34 9.40 10.88 0.19
C ALA A 34 7.89 10.74 0.01
N ASN A 35 7.43 10.75 -1.24
CA ASN A 35 6.05 10.43 -1.62
C ASN A 35 5.81 8.92 -1.46
N ALA A 36 5.78 8.44 -0.21
CA ALA A 36 5.72 7.03 0.14
C ALA A 36 4.34 6.68 0.70
N HIS A 37 3.57 5.88 -0.05
CA HIS A 37 2.21 5.53 0.33
C HIS A 37 2.02 4.03 0.42
N PRO A 38 1.23 3.55 1.40
CA PRO A 38 0.83 2.16 1.48
C PRO A 38 0.09 1.72 0.22
N VAL A 39 0.51 0.59 -0.36
CA VAL A 39 -0.32 -0.18 -1.30
C VAL A 39 -0.91 -1.43 -0.62
N GLN A 40 -0.50 -1.68 0.62
CA GLN A 40 -0.98 -2.75 1.47
C GLN A 40 -1.15 -2.27 2.91
N LEU A 41 -2.02 -2.93 3.67
CA LEU A 41 -2.12 -2.78 5.13
C LEU A 41 -2.01 -4.14 5.82
N PRO A 42 -1.31 -4.25 6.96
CA PRO A 42 -1.31 -5.47 7.75
C PRO A 42 -2.62 -5.62 8.52
N ILE A 43 -3.07 -6.87 8.69
CA ILE A 43 -4.09 -7.26 9.66
C ILE A 43 -3.38 -7.91 10.84
N GLY A 44 -3.57 -7.30 12.02
CA GLY A 44 -2.82 -7.62 13.22
C GLY A 44 -1.38 -7.11 13.18
N ALA A 45 -0.68 -7.32 14.29
CA ALA A 45 0.74 -7.03 14.46
C ALA A 45 1.31 -8.04 15.46
N GLU A 46 2.64 -8.16 15.51
CA GLU A 46 3.32 -9.09 16.41
C GLU A 46 2.84 -10.54 16.18
N ASP A 47 2.53 -11.28 17.24
CA ASP A 47 1.99 -12.64 17.18
C ASP A 47 0.59 -12.74 16.55
N GLN A 48 -0.12 -11.62 16.38
CA GLN A 48 -1.43 -11.55 15.75
C GLN A 48 -1.38 -11.21 14.25
N PHE A 49 -0.19 -10.95 13.70
CA PHE A 49 -0.02 -10.68 12.27
C PHE A 49 -0.39 -11.94 11.45
N SER A 50 -1.46 -11.85 10.68
CA SER A 50 -2.08 -13.03 10.05
C SER A 50 -2.58 -12.81 8.62
N ALA A 51 -2.74 -11.56 8.20
CA ALA A 51 -3.19 -11.24 6.86
C ALA A 51 -2.67 -9.89 6.37
N ILE A 52 -2.74 -9.70 5.05
CA ILE A 52 -2.37 -8.46 4.37
C ILE A 52 -3.53 -8.03 3.46
N ILE A 53 -3.97 -6.79 3.61
CA ILE A 53 -4.94 -6.15 2.73
C ILE A 53 -4.19 -5.59 1.52
N ASP A 54 -4.65 -5.93 0.31
CA ASP A 54 -4.29 -5.28 -0.94
C ASP A 54 -5.25 -4.11 -1.19
N LEU A 55 -4.74 -2.88 -1.16
CA LEU A 55 -5.53 -1.66 -1.35
C LEU A 55 -5.88 -1.38 -2.81
N ILE A 56 -5.17 -2.03 -3.75
CA ILE A 56 -5.40 -1.88 -5.19
C ILE A 56 -6.61 -2.73 -5.58
N GLU A 57 -6.66 -3.98 -5.12
CA GLU A 57 -7.75 -4.93 -5.42
C GLU A 57 -8.87 -4.91 -4.37
N MET A 58 -8.66 -4.26 -3.23
CA MET A 58 -9.57 -4.24 -2.08
C MET A 58 -9.93 -5.64 -1.60
N LYS A 59 -8.90 -6.49 -1.41
CA LYS A 59 -9.01 -7.86 -0.91
C LYS A 59 -8.02 -8.11 0.22
N ALA A 60 -8.31 -9.09 1.06
CA ALA A 60 -7.40 -9.55 2.11
C ALA A 60 -6.81 -10.91 1.74
N HIS A 61 -5.50 -11.04 1.91
CA HIS A 61 -4.73 -12.28 1.78
C HIS A 61 -4.46 -12.83 3.17
N PHE A 62 -5.05 -13.96 3.51
CA PHE A 62 -4.90 -14.64 4.79
C PHE A 62 -3.88 -15.76 4.67
N TYR A 63 -2.94 -15.82 5.60
CA TYR A 63 -1.85 -16.79 5.62
C TYR A 63 -2.17 -17.89 6.64
N GLY A 64 -2.43 -19.11 6.16
CA GLY A 64 -2.71 -20.28 6.99
C GLY A 64 -1.44 -20.94 7.54
N ASN A 65 -0.27 -20.58 7.03
CA ASN A 65 1.03 -21.07 7.51
C ASN A 65 2.18 -20.10 7.21
N ASP A 66 3.30 -20.31 7.90
CA ASP A 66 4.53 -19.52 7.76
C ASP A 66 5.35 -19.86 6.50
N LEU A 67 4.91 -20.87 5.73
CA LEU A 67 5.59 -21.29 4.49
C LEU A 67 5.07 -20.52 3.26
N GLY A 68 4.00 -19.74 3.40
CA GLY A 68 3.36 -19.05 2.28
C GLY A 68 2.73 -20.00 1.25
N THR A 69 2.40 -21.23 1.67
CA THR A 69 1.84 -22.26 0.76
C THR A 69 0.33 -22.42 0.92
N ASP A 70 -0.23 -21.92 2.02
CA ASP A 70 -1.65 -21.89 2.29
C ASP A 70 -2.09 -20.43 2.41
N ILE A 71 -2.43 -19.83 1.27
CA ILE A 71 -2.87 -18.44 1.18
C ILE A 71 -4.29 -18.44 0.61
N SER A 72 -5.22 -17.84 1.35
CA SER A 72 -6.59 -17.64 0.88
C SER A 72 -6.85 -16.15 0.66
N VAL A 73 -7.60 -15.83 -0.40
CA VAL A 73 -7.99 -14.46 -0.73
C VAL A 73 -9.47 -14.31 -0.44
N GLY A 74 -9.83 -13.25 0.28
CA GLY A 74 -11.21 -12.99 0.68
C GLY A 74 -11.53 -11.50 0.81
N GLU A 75 -12.71 -11.22 1.34
CA GLU A 75 -13.12 -9.85 1.66
C GLU A 75 -12.31 -9.31 2.84
N ILE A 76 -12.12 -7.99 2.84
CA ILE A 76 -11.53 -7.28 3.98
C ILE A 76 -12.49 -7.39 5.18
N PRO A 77 -12.02 -7.84 6.37
CA PRO A 77 -12.84 -7.88 7.57
C PRO A 77 -13.45 -6.50 7.87
N GLU A 78 -14.69 -6.48 8.36
CA GLU A 78 -15.45 -5.23 8.55
C GLU A 78 -14.72 -4.22 9.46
N GLU A 79 -14.03 -4.71 10.49
CA GLU A 79 -13.25 -3.88 11.42
C GLU A 79 -12.07 -3.14 10.75
N HIS A 80 -11.62 -3.61 9.58
CA HIS A 80 -10.54 -3.01 8.81
C HIS A 80 -11.02 -2.26 7.56
N ARG A 81 -12.33 -2.29 7.25
CA ARG A 81 -12.87 -1.75 6.01
C ARG A 81 -12.69 -0.24 5.90
N GLU A 82 -13.07 0.50 6.94
CA GLU A 82 -12.96 1.95 6.98
C GLU A 82 -11.50 2.41 6.80
N LEU A 83 -10.57 1.75 7.49
CA LEU A 83 -9.14 2.02 7.35
C LEU A 83 -8.62 1.71 5.94
N ALA A 84 -9.06 0.60 5.34
CA ALA A 84 -8.67 0.24 3.98
C ALA A 84 -9.21 1.24 2.95
N GLU A 85 -10.44 1.72 3.12
CA GLU A 85 -11.04 2.74 2.26
C GLU A 85 -10.29 4.07 2.38
N GLU A 86 -9.99 4.52 3.60
CA GLU A 86 -9.20 5.74 3.85
C GLU A 86 -7.83 5.68 3.17
N TYR A 87 -7.10 4.58 3.36
CA TYR A 87 -5.76 4.43 2.77
C TYR A 87 -5.80 4.18 1.27
N ARG A 88 -6.87 3.57 0.74
CA ARG A 88 -7.08 3.50 -0.71
C ARG A 88 -7.33 4.87 -1.31
N GLU A 89 -8.13 5.72 -0.67
CA GLU A 89 -8.36 7.09 -1.14
C GLU A 89 -7.04 7.88 -1.17
N LYS A 90 -6.27 7.83 -0.08
CA LYS A 90 -4.93 8.44 -0.01
C LYS A 90 -3.96 7.90 -1.07
N LEU A 91 -4.01 6.60 -1.36
CA LEU A 91 -3.19 5.99 -2.42
C LEU A 91 -3.60 6.53 -3.79
N VAL A 92 -4.90 6.57 -4.08
CA VAL A 92 -5.43 7.05 -5.36
C VAL A 92 -5.08 8.53 -5.56
N GLU A 93 -5.28 9.36 -4.53
CA GLU A 93 -4.93 10.78 -4.55
C GLU A 93 -3.43 10.99 -4.85
N ALA A 94 -2.55 10.33 -4.10
CA ALA A 94 -1.10 10.48 -4.26
C ALA A 94 -0.57 10.03 -5.64
N VAL A 95 -1.21 9.02 -6.24
CA VAL A 95 -0.86 8.56 -7.59
C VAL A 95 -1.43 9.49 -8.66
N ALA A 96 -2.63 10.06 -8.43
CA ALA A 96 -3.24 11.05 -9.32
C ALA A 96 -2.43 12.35 -9.36
N GLU A 97 -1.84 12.81 -8.24
CA GLU A 97 -0.97 14.00 -8.20
C GLU A 97 0.20 13.98 -9.20
N VAL A 98 0.64 12.79 -9.59
CA VAL A 98 1.78 12.57 -10.50
C VAL A 98 1.34 11.96 -11.84
N ASN A 99 0.04 11.94 -12.12
CA ASN A 99 -0.53 11.40 -13.36
C ASN A 99 -1.74 12.23 -13.81
N GLU A 100 -1.57 13.05 -14.84
CA GLU A 100 -2.60 13.98 -15.34
C GLU A 100 -3.92 13.28 -15.69
N ASP A 101 -3.87 12.15 -16.41
CA ASP A 101 -5.06 11.39 -16.81
C ASP A 101 -5.85 10.88 -15.59
N LEU A 102 -5.15 10.39 -14.55
CA LEU A 102 -5.79 9.95 -13.31
C LEU A 102 -6.31 11.11 -12.47
N MET A 103 -5.64 12.26 -12.49
CA MET A 103 -6.10 13.48 -11.80
C MET A 103 -7.43 13.97 -12.36
N GLU A 104 -7.56 14.00 -13.69
CA GLU A 104 -8.82 14.40 -14.35
C GLU A 104 -9.97 13.47 -13.93
N LYS A 105 -9.74 12.15 -13.95
CA LYS A 105 -10.72 11.16 -13.50
C LYS A 105 -11.09 11.32 -12.04
N TYR A 106 -10.09 11.48 -11.17
CA TYR A 106 -10.27 11.64 -9.73
C TYR A 106 -11.13 12.87 -9.41
N LEU A 107 -10.81 14.03 -9.98
CA LEU A 107 -11.58 15.27 -9.80
C LEU A 107 -12.98 15.20 -10.44
N GLY A 108 -13.12 14.45 -11.53
CA GLY A 108 -14.39 14.17 -12.19
C GLY A 108 -15.30 13.20 -11.44
N GLY A 109 -14.79 12.52 -10.39
CA GLY A 109 -15.50 11.44 -9.70
C GLY A 109 -15.68 10.19 -10.57
N GLU A 110 -14.84 10.01 -11.58
CA GLU A 110 -14.83 8.82 -12.42
C GLU A 110 -14.16 7.65 -11.71
N GLU A 111 -14.63 6.44 -12.00
CA GLU A 111 -14.06 5.22 -11.44
C GLU A 111 -12.69 4.92 -12.07
N ILE A 112 -11.66 4.83 -11.24
CA ILE A 112 -10.31 4.40 -11.65
C ILE A 112 -10.22 2.88 -11.52
N SER A 113 -9.97 2.20 -12.63
CA SER A 113 -9.85 0.74 -12.64
C SER A 113 -8.56 0.26 -11.99
N VAL A 114 -8.57 -1.00 -11.51
CA VAL A 114 -7.38 -1.70 -10.98
C VAL A 114 -6.20 -1.66 -11.96
N ALA A 115 -6.47 -1.82 -13.26
CA ALA A 115 -5.43 -1.82 -14.28
C ALA A 115 -4.78 -0.44 -14.46
N GLU A 116 -5.58 0.62 -14.45
CA GLU A 116 -5.12 2.01 -14.53
C GLU A 116 -4.31 2.38 -13.30
N LEU A 117 -4.81 2.03 -12.11
CA LEU A 117 -4.10 2.28 -10.85
C LEU A 117 -2.74 1.56 -10.82
N LYS A 118 -2.68 0.28 -11.20
CA LYS A 118 -1.41 -0.47 -11.30
C LYS A 118 -0.45 0.16 -12.30
N ALA A 119 -0.94 0.60 -13.45
CA ALA A 119 -0.12 1.24 -14.47
C ALA A 119 0.45 2.58 -13.98
N ALA A 120 -0.38 3.41 -13.33
CA ALA A 120 0.04 4.70 -12.80
C ALA A 120 1.05 4.56 -11.65
N ILE A 121 0.80 3.65 -10.69
CA ILE A 121 1.76 3.32 -9.62
C ILE A 121 3.11 2.91 -10.23
N ARG A 122 3.10 2.04 -11.25
CA ARG A 122 4.33 1.59 -11.92
C ARG A 122 5.08 2.77 -12.54
N THR A 123 4.40 3.61 -13.31
CA THR A 123 5.01 4.77 -13.98
C THR A 123 5.62 5.73 -12.96
N ALA A 124 4.85 6.11 -11.94
CA ALA A 124 5.31 7.00 -10.87
C ALA A 124 6.50 6.42 -10.08
N THR A 125 6.50 5.12 -9.83
CA THR A 125 7.61 4.43 -9.15
C THR A 125 8.88 4.45 -10.00
N VAL A 126 8.78 4.16 -11.30
CA VAL A 126 9.91 4.15 -12.24
C VAL A 126 10.48 5.56 -12.44
N ASN A 127 9.63 6.59 -12.42
CA ASN A 127 10.05 7.99 -12.47
C ASN A 127 10.61 8.51 -11.15
N VAL A 128 10.52 7.71 -10.08
CA VAL A 128 11.00 8.05 -8.73
C VAL A 128 10.21 9.22 -8.11
N GLU A 129 8.93 9.29 -8.48
CA GLU A 129 7.94 10.27 -8.01
C GLU A 129 7.03 9.68 -6.94
N PHE A 130 7.01 8.35 -6.80
CA PHE A 130 6.21 7.60 -5.84
C PHE A 130 6.97 6.39 -5.30
N PHE A 131 6.75 6.02 -4.04
CA PHE A 131 7.39 4.87 -3.40
C PHE A 131 6.33 3.96 -2.77
N PRO A 132 5.95 2.86 -3.43
CA PRO A 132 4.98 1.92 -2.88
C PRO A 132 5.53 1.31 -1.59
N VAL A 133 4.72 1.32 -0.54
CA VAL A 133 5.05 0.68 0.73
C VAL A 133 4.21 -0.58 0.90
N ILE A 134 4.90 -1.71 1.07
CA ILE A 134 4.35 -3.04 1.34
C ILE A 134 4.83 -3.55 2.70
N CYS A 135 4.16 -4.56 3.24
CA CYS A 135 4.46 -5.11 4.57
C CYS A 135 4.52 -6.64 4.56
N GLY A 136 5.15 -7.22 5.58
CA GLY A 136 5.19 -8.67 5.76
C GLY A 136 6.19 -9.14 6.81
N SER A 137 6.38 -10.46 6.85
CA SER A 137 7.37 -11.16 7.65
C SER A 137 7.96 -12.35 6.92
#